data_AF-A0A248UCA3-F1
#
_entry.id   AF-A0A248UCA3-F1
#
_cell.length_a   1.000
_cell.length_b   1.000
_cell.length_c   1.000
_cell.angle_alpha   90.00
_cell.angle_beta   90.00
_cell.angle_gamma   90.00
#
_symmetry.space_group_name_H-M   'P 1'
#
loop_
_entity.id
_entity.type
_entity.pdbx_description
1 polymer ?
#
loop_
_entity_poly.entity_id
_entity_poly.type
_entity_poly.pdbx_seq_one_letter_code
_entity_poly.pdbx_strand_id
1 'polypeptide(L)'
;MIGRLKGKVALITGGAGGCGLAASELFAAEGAKVGIVDLPGTDGRAVAERLREAGHEVIFAPADVSDSKEVNSAVKAVEAAFGPITVLMNHAGILAAVPFLETSEEEWDRVMAVNVKSMFIVTKAVLPGMLSAGGGSIICTSSISAVIGTPMEVLYCTSKGACHMFARAIAVEFRDRGIRSNAICPGFIATAHGLREIETLGKYGVDVSESAIAAAQGRLCKPSEVASAALFLASDDASFVNGTHLFADNGYTAI
;
A
#
# COMPACT_ATOMS: atom_id res chain seq x y z
N MET A 1 -16.63 16.08 -2.39
CA MET A 1 -17.80 15.45 -1.75
C MET A 1 -17.28 14.59 -0.62
N ILE A 2 -17.87 14.69 0.58
CA ILE A 2 -17.60 13.76 1.69
C ILE A 2 -18.41 12.49 1.44
N GLY A 3 -17.85 11.32 1.73
CA GLY A 3 -18.54 10.04 1.66
C GLY A 3 -18.24 9.22 0.40
N ARG A 4 -17.07 9.42 -0.23
CA ARG A 4 -16.68 8.71 -1.47
C ARG A 4 -16.55 7.20 -1.30
N LEU A 5 -16.42 6.72 -0.06
CA LEU A 5 -16.35 5.30 0.28
C LEU A 5 -17.53 4.83 1.15
N LYS A 6 -18.62 5.60 1.20
CA LYS A 6 -19.82 5.22 1.96
C LYS A 6 -20.33 3.84 1.51
N GLY A 7 -20.46 2.93 2.47
CA GLY A 7 -20.93 1.56 2.22
C GLY A 7 -19.85 0.60 1.71
N LYS A 8 -18.59 1.06 1.57
CA LYS A 8 -17.45 0.19 1.26
C LYS A 8 -16.84 -0.36 2.55
N VAL A 9 -16.26 -1.55 2.45
CA VAL A 9 -15.43 -2.16 3.51
C VAL A 9 -14.01 -2.21 3.00
N ALA A 10 -13.11 -1.48 3.67
CA ALA A 10 -11.72 -1.33 3.27
C ALA A 10 -10.79 -2.11 4.20
N LEU A 11 -9.92 -2.94 3.64
CA LEU A 11 -8.80 -3.55 4.37
C LEU A 11 -7.49 -2.91 3.91
N ILE A 12 -6.69 -2.43 4.87
CA ILE A 12 -5.42 -1.74 4.60
C ILE A 12 -4.31 -2.45 5.36
N THR A 13 -3.37 -3.03 4.63
CA THR A 13 -2.17 -3.66 5.23
C THR A 13 -1.09 -2.61 5.50
N GLY A 14 -0.34 -2.73 6.59
CA GLY A 14 0.55 -1.64 7.02
C GLY A 14 -0.22 -0.37 7.41
N GLY A 15 -1.48 -0.53 7.82
CA GLY A 15 -2.43 0.57 8.00
C GLY A 15 -2.25 1.36 9.29
N ALA A 16 -1.27 1.02 10.14
CA ALA A 16 -1.01 1.70 11.41
C ALA A 16 0.09 2.76 11.33
N GLY A 17 0.84 2.85 10.21
CA GLY A 17 1.92 3.83 10.05
C GLY A 17 2.00 4.46 8.65
N GLY A 18 2.73 5.57 8.55
CA GLY A 18 3.09 6.20 7.27
C GLY A 18 1.89 6.51 6.37
N CYS A 19 1.99 6.12 5.09
CA CYS A 19 0.90 6.32 4.13
C CYS A 19 -0.30 5.41 4.39
N GLY A 20 -0.09 4.21 4.93
CA GLY A 20 -1.16 3.30 5.32
C GLY A 20 -2.03 3.90 6.43
N LEU A 21 -1.43 4.53 7.44
CA LEU A 21 -2.17 5.30 8.45
C LEU A 21 -2.97 6.43 7.83
N ALA A 22 -2.33 7.25 6.98
CA ALA A 22 -3.01 8.36 6.32
C ALA A 22 -4.20 7.87 5.46
N ALA A 23 -4.07 6.70 4.82
CA ALA A 23 -5.16 6.06 4.09
C ALA A 23 -6.26 5.54 5.02
N SER A 24 -5.90 4.89 6.15
CA SER A 24 -6.87 4.41 7.15
C SER A 24 -7.73 5.55 7.70
N GLU A 25 -7.10 6.66 8.07
CA GLU A 25 -7.79 7.86 8.59
C GLU A 25 -8.68 8.49 7.52
N LEU A 26 -8.16 8.67 6.30
CA LEU A 26 -8.91 9.27 5.20
C LEU A 26 -10.08 8.39 4.75
N PHE A 27 -9.90 7.07 4.65
CA PHE A 27 -10.95 6.16 4.20
C PHE A 27 -12.09 6.08 5.23
N ALA A 28 -11.75 6.09 6.52
CA ALA A 28 -12.72 6.18 7.61
C ALA A 28 -13.51 7.50 7.56
N ALA A 29 -12.82 8.64 7.35
CA ALA A 29 -13.45 9.95 7.17
C ALA A 29 -14.38 10.02 5.93
N GLU A 30 -14.07 9.24 4.90
CA GLU A 30 -14.89 9.10 3.67
C GLU A 30 -15.98 8.03 3.78
N GLY A 31 -16.24 7.51 4.99
CA GLY A 31 -17.38 6.65 5.30
C GLY A 31 -17.18 5.17 5.04
N ALA A 32 -15.93 4.72 4.82
CA ALA A 32 -15.62 3.29 4.78
C ALA A 32 -15.65 2.68 6.18
N LYS A 33 -16.02 1.39 6.26
CA LYS A 33 -15.68 0.55 7.41
C LYS A 33 -14.27 0.01 7.22
N VAL A 34 -13.35 0.27 8.15
CA VAL A 34 -11.91 0.03 7.93
C VAL A 34 -11.36 -1.09 8.81
N GLY A 35 -10.79 -2.12 8.18
CA GLY A 35 -9.93 -3.10 8.82
C GLY A 35 -8.46 -2.72 8.66
N ILE A 36 -7.81 -2.36 9.76
CA ILE A 36 -6.37 -2.09 9.81
C ILE A 36 -5.65 -3.41 10.06
N VAL A 37 -4.83 -3.84 9.12
CA VAL A 37 -3.94 -5.00 9.27
C VAL A 37 -2.51 -4.50 9.40
N ASP A 38 -1.87 -4.84 10.50
CA ASP A 38 -0.47 -4.49 10.75
C ASP A 38 0.12 -5.47 11.77
N LEU A 39 1.43 -5.40 12.00
CA LEU A 39 2.09 -6.30 12.94
C LEU A 39 1.52 -6.12 14.37
N PRO A 40 1.44 -7.19 15.18
CA PRO A 40 0.87 -7.12 16.54
C PRO A 40 1.52 -6.08 17.47
N GLY A 41 2.80 -5.77 17.26
CA GLY A 41 3.58 -4.83 18.06
C GLY A 41 3.51 -3.37 17.61
N THR A 42 2.66 -3.04 16.63
CA THR A 42 2.47 -1.66 16.17
C THR A 42 1.38 -0.94 16.97
N ASP A 43 1.24 0.36 16.72
CA ASP A 43 0.20 1.20 17.33
C ASP A 43 -1.22 0.93 16.77
N GLY A 44 -1.42 -0.14 15.99
CA GLY A 44 -2.67 -0.41 15.28
C GLY A 44 -3.92 -0.46 16.19
N ARG A 45 -3.81 -0.98 17.42
CA ARG A 45 -4.91 -0.92 18.41
C ARG A 45 -5.27 0.51 18.79
N ALA A 46 -4.27 1.32 19.15
CA ALA A 46 -4.46 2.70 19.57
C ALA A 46 -5.02 3.55 18.43
N VAL A 47 -4.58 3.32 17.19
CA VAL A 47 -5.13 3.96 15.99
C VAL A 47 -6.60 3.62 15.81
N ALA A 48 -6.97 2.32 15.88
CA ALA A 48 -8.35 1.89 15.73
C ALA A 48 -9.25 2.40 16.88
N GLU A 49 -8.74 2.50 18.10
CA GLU A 49 -9.44 3.12 19.23
C GLU A 49 -9.70 4.60 18.98
N ARG A 50 -8.66 5.38 18.64
CA ARG A 50 -8.79 6.80 18.32
C ARG A 50 -9.82 7.06 17.21
N LEU A 51 -9.80 6.25 16.14
CA LEU A 51 -10.75 6.41 15.03
C LEU A 51 -12.18 6.04 15.42
N ARG A 52 -12.37 5.05 16.29
CA ARG A 52 -13.69 4.72 16.85
C ARG A 52 -14.21 5.82 17.78
N GLU A 53 -13.35 6.42 18.59
CA GLU A 53 -13.70 7.57 19.44
C GLU A 53 -14.12 8.79 18.60
N ALA A 54 -13.53 8.95 17.41
CA ALA A 54 -13.95 9.95 16.41
C ALA A 54 -15.25 9.58 15.66
N GLY A 55 -15.88 8.44 15.98
CA GLY A 55 -17.16 8.02 15.41
C GLY A 55 -17.07 7.16 14.14
N HIS A 56 -15.88 6.65 13.80
CA HIS A 56 -15.70 5.80 12.64
C HIS A 56 -15.82 4.30 12.96
N GLU A 57 -16.22 3.50 11.96
CA GLU A 57 -16.27 2.04 12.05
C GLU A 57 -14.89 1.45 11.68
N VAL A 58 -14.03 1.21 12.68
CA VAL A 58 -12.66 0.72 12.46
C VAL A 58 -12.34 -0.43 13.41
N ILE A 59 -11.66 -1.47 12.91
CA ILE A 59 -11.05 -2.50 13.76
C ILE A 59 -9.56 -2.68 13.43
N PHE A 60 -8.81 -3.14 14.42
CA PHE A 60 -7.45 -3.62 14.22
C PHE A 60 -7.42 -5.15 14.19
N ALA A 61 -6.84 -5.71 13.15
CA ALA A 61 -6.68 -7.14 12.92
C ALA A 61 -5.18 -7.45 12.79
N PRO A 62 -4.47 -7.77 13.89
CA PRO A 62 -3.02 -7.94 13.87
C PRO A 62 -2.62 -9.16 13.03
N ALA A 63 -1.65 -8.99 12.13
CA ALA A 63 -1.06 -10.08 11.35
C ALA A 63 0.29 -9.68 10.73
N ASP A 64 1.19 -10.65 10.61
CA ASP A 64 2.26 -10.63 9.62
C ASP A 64 1.68 -10.98 8.24
N VAL A 65 1.79 -10.05 7.29
CA VAL A 65 1.25 -10.20 5.94
C VAL A 65 1.98 -11.27 5.11
N SER A 66 3.16 -11.71 5.55
CA SER A 66 3.91 -12.81 4.94
C SER A 66 3.45 -14.19 5.43
N ASP A 67 2.66 -14.25 6.53
CA ASP A 67 2.07 -15.48 7.06
C ASP A 67 0.61 -15.64 6.59
N SER A 68 0.34 -16.73 5.87
CA SER A 68 -1.00 -16.97 5.31
C SER A 68 -2.06 -17.33 6.34
N LYS A 69 -1.70 -17.92 7.48
CA LYS A 69 -2.68 -18.24 8.55
C LYS A 69 -3.10 -16.98 9.29
N GLU A 70 -2.13 -16.10 9.58
CA GLU A 70 -2.42 -14.81 10.21
C GLU A 70 -3.27 -13.92 9.31
N VAL A 71 -2.91 -13.79 8.02
CA VAL A 71 -3.72 -13.03 7.04
C VAL A 71 -5.14 -13.58 6.93
N ASN A 72 -5.31 -14.89 6.80
CA ASN A 72 -6.65 -15.49 6.72
C ASN A 72 -7.48 -15.22 7.99
N SER A 73 -6.85 -15.19 9.15
CA SER A 73 -7.52 -14.87 10.42
C SER A 73 -7.91 -13.39 10.49
N ALA A 74 -7.03 -12.49 10.05
CA ALA A 74 -7.28 -11.06 10.00
C ALA A 74 -8.40 -10.70 9.02
N VAL A 75 -8.38 -11.25 7.80
CA VAL A 75 -9.43 -11.07 6.79
C VAL A 75 -10.79 -11.54 7.33
N LYS A 76 -10.85 -12.74 7.94
CA LYS A 76 -12.09 -13.25 8.56
C LYS A 76 -12.60 -12.34 9.67
N ALA A 77 -11.73 -11.77 10.49
CA ALA A 77 -12.13 -10.86 11.56
C ALA A 77 -12.77 -9.58 11.00
N VAL A 78 -12.20 -9.01 9.94
CA VAL A 78 -12.77 -7.84 9.24
C VAL A 78 -14.09 -8.18 8.57
N GLU A 79 -14.17 -9.32 7.87
CA GLU A 79 -15.41 -9.75 7.21
C GLU A 79 -16.53 -10.08 8.20
N ALA A 80 -16.19 -10.65 9.35
CA ALA A 80 -17.16 -10.91 10.42
C ALA A 80 -17.72 -9.62 11.03
N ALA A 81 -16.89 -8.57 11.13
CA ALA A 81 -17.31 -7.28 11.67
C ALA A 81 -18.16 -6.47 10.68
N PHE A 82 -17.79 -6.46 9.41
CA PHE A 82 -18.28 -5.47 8.45
C PHE A 82 -18.91 -6.04 7.18
N GLY A 83 -18.80 -7.36 6.95
CA GLY A 83 -19.16 -8.00 5.69
C GLY A 83 -18.01 -8.03 4.68
N PRO A 84 -18.26 -8.47 3.43
CA PRO A 84 -17.21 -8.66 2.44
C PRO A 84 -16.37 -7.41 2.18
N ILE A 85 -15.05 -7.59 2.11
CA ILE A 85 -14.12 -6.51 1.81
C ILE A 85 -14.24 -6.14 0.32
N THR A 86 -14.57 -4.87 0.05
CA THR A 86 -14.78 -4.32 -1.30
C THR A 86 -13.69 -3.35 -1.73
N VAL A 87 -12.82 -2.95 -0.81
CA VAL A 87 -11.58 -2.20 -1.08
C VAL A 87 -10.42 -2.88 -0.37
N LEU A 88 -9.36 -3.21 -1.11
CA LEU A 88 -8.11 -3.73 -0.55
C LEU A 88 -6.97 -2.78 -0.91
N MET A 89 -6.25 -2.27 0.09
CA MET A 89 -4.97 -1.60 -0.12
C MET A 89 -3.84 -2.50 0.39
N ASN A 90 -3.16 -3.17 -0.55
CA ASN A 90 -1.91 -3.87 -0.31
C ASN A 90 -0.81 -2.82 -0.15
N HIS A 91 -0.58 -2.37 1.08
CA HIS A 91 0.36 -1.29 1.39
C HIS A 91 1.55 -1.71 2.23
N ALA A 92 1.42 -2.74 3.06
CA ALA A 92 2.54 -3.27 3.84
C ALA A 92 3.77 -3.54 2.95
N GLY A 93 4.92 -3.04 3.39
CA GLY A 93 6.17 -3.13 2.65
C GLY A 93 7.36 -2.66 3.47
N ILE A 94 8.53 -3.17 3.11
CA ILE A 94 9.82 -2.84 3.71
C ILE A 94 10.81 -2.42 2.63
N LEU A 95 11.79 -1.62 3.04
CA LEU A 95 12.89 -1.16 2.20
C LEU A 95 14.06 -2.13 2.31
N ALA A 96 14.80 -2.28 1.22
CA ALA A 96 16.18 -2.75 1.25
C ALA A 96 17.04 -1.84 0.38
N ALA A 97 17.96 -1.13 1.04
CA ALA A 97 19.00 -0.31 0.42
C ALA A 97 20.36 -0.89 0.85
N VAL A 98 20.92 -1.77 0.02
CA VAL A 98 22.15 -2.54 0.26
C VAL A 98 22.88 -2.71 -1.08
N PRO A 99 24.23 -2.62 -1.12
CA PRO A 99 24.98 -2.96 -2.33
C PRO A 99 24.61 -4.34 -2.86
N PHE A 100 24.50 -4.47 -4.18
CA PHE A 100 24.01 -5.70 -4.81
C PHE A 100 24.84 -6.94 -4.40
N LEU A 101 26.18 -6.80 -4.38
CA LEU A 101 27.08 -7.89 -3.99
C LEU A 101 27.07 -8.20 -2.49
N GLU A 102 26.49 -7.32 -1.66
CA GLU A 102 26.34 -7.49 -0.21
C GLU A 102 24.93 -7.95 0.19
N THR A 103 24.00 -8.02 -0.77
CA THR A 103 22.64 -8.47 -0.53
C THR A 103 22.63 -9.98 -0.27
N SER A 104 22.29 -10.38 0.95
CA SER A 104 22.15 -11.80 1.31
C SER A 104 20.85 -12.40 0.76
N GLU A 105 20.84 -13.72 0.59
CA GLU A 105 19.61 -14.46 0.24
C GLU A 105 18.54 -14.32 1.32
N GLU A 106 18.92 -14.22 2.60
CA GLU A 106 17.98 -13.98 3.70
C GLU A 106 17.26 -12.63 3.57
N GLU A 107 17.99 -11.56 3.24
CA GLU A 107 17.39 -10.24 3.03
C GLU A 107 16.52 -10.23 1.77
N TRP A 108 16.97 -10.91 0.71
CA TRP A 108 16.19 -11.13 -0.50
C TRP A 108 14.85 -11.79 -0.19
N ASP A 109 14.87 -12.92 0.50
CA ASP A 109 13.68 -13.68 0.85
C ASP A 109 12.74 -12.87 1.75
N ARG A 110 13.30 -12.13 2.72
CA ARG A 110 12.53 -11.26 3.63
C ARG A 110 11.78 -10.17 2.86
N VAL A 111 12.47 -9.43 1.99
CA VAL A 111 11.86 -8.36 1.19
C VAL A 111 10.84 -8.91 0.21
N MET A 112 11.15 -10.01 -0.48
CA MET A 112 10.20 -10.63 -1.41
C MET A 112 8.99 -11.22 -0.68
N ALA A 113 9.16 -11.77 0.52
CA ALA A 113 8.06 -12.26 1.34
C ALA A 113 7.11 -11.13 1.75
N VAL A 114 7.64 -10.00 2.22
CA VAL A 114 6.83 -8.88 2.71
C VAL A 114 6.28 -8.00 1.58
N ASN A 115 7.05 -7.72 0.53
CA ASN A 115 6.61 -6.79 -0.52
C ASN A 115 5.80 -7.48 -1.63
N VAL A 116 6.09 -8.74 -1.94
CA VAL A 116 5.54 -9.43 -3.12
C VAL A 116 4.61 -10.57 -2.73
N LYS A 117 5.11 -11.56 -1.97
CA LYS A 117 4.32 -12.73 -1.58
C LYS A 117 3.10 -12.32 -0.75
N SER A 118 3.23 -11.31 0.12
CA SER A 118 2.12 -10.77 0.89
C SER A 118 0.95 -10.30 0.02
N MET A 119 1.21 -9.62 -1.11
CA MET A 119 0.15 -9.17 -2.02
C MET A 119 -0.63 -10.35 -2.58
N PHE A 120 0.05 -11.45 -2.93
CA PHE A 120 -0.61 -12.69 -3.32
C PHE A 120 -1.45 -13.27 -2.19
N ILE A 121 -0.90 -13.40 -0.98
CA ILE A 121 -1.59 -14.00 0.18
C ILE A 121 -2.85 -13.20 0.52
N VAL A 122 -2.73 -11.88 0.69
CA VAL A 122 -3.82 -10.99 1.11
C VAL A 122 -4.87 -10.90 0.01
N THR A 123 -4.47 -10.71 -1.24
CA THR A 123 -5.42 -10.69 -2.36
C THR A 123 -6.16 -12.01 -2.48
N LYS A 124 -5.48 -13.15 -2.35
CA LYS A 124 -6.11 -14.48 -2.40
C LYS A 124 -7.13 -14.70 -1.28
N ALA A 125 -6.87 -14.15 -0.09
CA ALA A 125 -7.80 -14.23 1.04
C ALA A 125 -9.03 -13.34 0.84
N VAL A 126 -8.87 -12.13 0.30
CA VAL A 126 -9.95 -11.14 0.13
C VAL A 126 -10.81 -11.37 -1.12
N LEU A 127 -10.18 -11.77 -2.23
CA LEU A 127 -10.81 -11.79 -3.56
C LEU A 127 -12.10 -12.63 -3.64
N PRO A 128 -12.23 -13.81 -3.00
CA PRO A 128 -13.48 -14.57 -3.05
C PRO A 128 -14.68 -13.82 -2.45
N GLY A 129 -14.48 -13.13 -1.31
CA GLY A 129 -15.50 -12.30 -0.68
C GLY A 129 -15.84 -11.09 -1.54
N MET A 130 -14.82 -10.41 -2.07
CA MET A 130 -14.97 -9.27 -2.98
C MET A 130 -15.77 -9.63 -4.25
N LEU A 131 -15.49 -10.78 -4.86
CA LEU A 131 -16.22 -11.27 -6.03
C LEU A 131 -17.68 -11.60 -5.69
N SER A 132 -17.92 -12.20 -4.52
CA SER A 132 -19.29 -12.52 -4.06
C SER A 132 -20.11 -11.25 -3.78
N ALA A 133 -19.46 -10.15 -3.43
CA ALA A 133 -20.08 -8.83 -3.27
C ALA A 133 -20.36 -8.09 -4.59
N GLY A 134 -20.00 -8.68 -5.74
CA GLY A 134 -20.23 -8.10 -7.07
C GLY A 134 -19.07 -7.28 -7.63
N GLY A 135 -17.92 -7.22 -6.92
CA GLY A 135 -16.74 -6.51 -7.38
C GLY A 135 -16.09 -5.65 -6.29
N GLY A 136 -15.01 -4.97 -6.67
CA GLY A 136 -14.25 -4.14 -5.73
C GLY A 136 -12.99 -3.53 -6.34
N SER A 137 -12.22 -2.85 -5.49
CA SER A 137 -10.99 -2.17 -5.88
C SER A 137 -9.80 -2.69 -5.09
N ILE A 138 -8.74 -3.08 -5.79
CA ILE A 138 -7.45 -3.47 -5.24
C ILE A 138 -6.44 -2.38 -5.59
N ILE A 139 -5.70 -1.93 -4.59
CA ILE A 139 -4.69 -0.89 -4.70
C ILE A 139 -3.38 -1.49 -4.19
N CYS A 140 -2.41 -1.63 -5.08
CA CYS A 140 -1.08 -2.13 -4.73
C CYS A 140 -0.11 -0.95 -4.58
N THR A 141 0.55 -0.84 -3.43
CA THR A 141 1.57 0.19 -3.24
C THR A 141 2.88 -0.25 -3.90
N SER A 142 3.18 0.34 -5.04
CA SER A 142 4.46 0.20 -5.75
C SER A 142 5.45 1.29 -5.32
N SER A 143 6.25 1.82 -6.24
CA SER A 143 7.18 2.94 -6.09
C SER A 143 7.56 3.47 -7.48
N ILE A 144 8.12 4.69 -7.56
CA ILE A 144 8.93 5.10 -8.72
C ILE A 144 10.07 4.12 -9.00
N SER A 145 10.57 3.42 -7.98
CA SER A 145 11.65 2.40 -8.07
C SER A 145 11.30 1.21 -8.96
N ALA A 146 10.05 1.09 -9.40
CA ALA A 146 9.61 0.06 -10.32
C ALA A 146 9.78 0.44 -11.81
N VAL A 147 10.13 1.70 -12.10
CA VAL A 147 10.43 2.19 -13.46
C VAL A 147 11.73 2.97 -13.55
N ILE A 148 12.26 3.45 -12.42
CA ILE A 148 13.58 4.07 -12.31
C ILE A 148 14.42 3.25 -11.34
N GLY A 149 15.67 2.97 -11.71
CA GLY A 149 16.62 2.31 -10.81
C GLY A 149 17.32 3.31 -9.89
N THR A 150 17.35 3.00 -8.60
CA THR A 150 18.14 3.74 -7.59
C THR A 150 19.37 2.90 -7.19
N PRO A 151 20.57 3.49 -7.05
CA PRO A 151 21.73 2.77 -6.54
C PRO A 151 21.42 2.12 -5.18
N MET A 152 21.97 0.91 -4.96
CA MET A 152 21.77 0.11 -3.75
C MET A 152 20.34 -0.44 -3.56
N GLU A 153 19.43 -0.23 -4.49
CA GLU A 153 18.03 -0.68 -4.35
C GLU A 153 17.65 -1.81 -5.30
N VAL A 154 18.60 -2.59 -5.84
CA VAL A 154 18.29 -3.64 -6.84
C VAL A 154 17.19 -4.59 -6.36
N LEU A 155 17.27 -5.07 -5.12
CA LEU A 155 16.24 -5.91 -4.49
C LEU A 155 14.91 -5.17 -4.33
N TYR A 156 14.93 -3.94 -3.81
CA TYR A 156 13.72 -3.15 -3.62
C TYR A 156 13.03 -2.81 -4.95
N CYS A 157 13.79 -2.34 -5.95
CA CYS A 157 13.33 -2.10 -7.32
C CYS A 157 12.71 -3.36 -7.93
N THR A 158 13.36 -4.52 -7.77
CA THR A 158 12.83 -5.81 -8.24
C THR A 158 11.47 -6.12 -7.59
N SER A 159 11.37 -5.94 -6.27
CA SER A 159 10.11 -6.17 -5.55
C SER A 159 8.98 -5.25 -6.01
N LYS A 160 9.28 -3.97 -6.28
CA LYS A 160 8.28 -2.99 -6.73
C LYS A 160 7.91 -3.18 -8.20
N GLY A 161 8.86 -3.62 -9.05
CA GLY A 161 8.57 -4.10 -10.40
C GLY A 161 7.59 -5.29 -10.40
N ALA A 162 7.76 -6.23 -9.48
CA ALA A 162 6.79 -7.32 -9.30
C ALA A 162 5.41 -6.81 -8.87
N CYS A 163 5.34 -5.84 -7.94
CA CYS A 163 4.08 -5.21 -7.52
C CYS A 163 3.34 -4.55 -8.70
N HIS A 164 4.06 -3.84 -9.58
CA HIS A 164 3.50 -3.26 -10.81
C HIS A 164 2.83 -4.29 -11.70
N MET A 165 3.51 -5.40 -11.95
CA MET A 165 2.97 -6.44 -12.82
C MET A 165 1.83 -7.21 -12.15
N PHE A 166 1.93 -7.45 -10.84
CA PHE A 166 0.87 -8.08 -10.06
C PHE A 166 -0.46 -7.30 -10.18
N ALA A 167 -0.43 -5.98 -10.00
CA ALA A 167 -1.63 -5.16 -10.13
C ALA A 167 -2.27 -5.28 -11.53
N ARG A 168 -1.45 -5.19 -12.59
CA ARG A 168 -1.91 -5.33 -13.99
C ARG A 168 -2.47 -6.72 -14.29
N ALA A 169 -1.83 -7.77 -13.81
CA ALA A 169 -2.29 -9.14 -14.03
C ALA A 169 -3.68 -9.38 -13.43
N ILE A 170 -3.88 -8.97 -12.16
CA ILE A 170 -5.20 -9.05 -11.50
C ILE A 170 -6.25 -8.23 -12.26
N ALA A 171 -5.90 -7.02 -12.70
CA ALA A 171 -6.81 -6.18 -13.49
C ALA A 171 -7.26 -6.88 -14.78
N VAL A 172 -6.33 -7.45 -15.54
CA VAL A 172 -6.60 -8.12 -16.81
C VAL A 172 -7.44 -9.37 -16.60
N GLU A 173 -7.13 -10.18 -15.58
CA GLU A 173 -7.79 -11.47 -15.32
C GLU A 173 -9.22 -11.30 -14.79
N PHE A 174 -9.47 -10.30 -13.93
CA PHE A 174 -10.75 -10.14 -13.24
C PHE A 174 -11.61 -8.95 -13.70
N ARG A 175 -11.21 -8.24 -14.78
CA ARG A 175 -11.96 -7.07 -15.31
C ARG A 175 -13.44 -7.36 -15.58
N ASP A 176 -13.75 -8.53 -16.14
CA ASP A 176 -15.12 -8.91 -16.54
C ASP A 176 -15.95 -9.39 -15.33
N ARG A 177 -15.36 -9.34 -14.12
CA ARG A 177 -15.96 -9.75 -12.85
C ARG A 177 -16.04 -8.59 -11.84
N GLY A 178 -15.99 -7.35 -12.32
CA GLY A 178 -16.15 -6.16 -11.49
C GLY A 178 -14.95 -5.83 -10.60
N ILE A 179 -13.77 -6.42 -10.85
CA ILE A 179 -12.56 -6.15 -10.09
C ILE A 179 -11.70 -5.12 -10.82
N ARG A 180 -11.35 -4.06 -10.10
CA ARG A 180 -10.32 -3.11 -10.51
C ARG A 180 -9.06 -3.35 -9.68
N SER A 181 -7.89 -3.33 -10.32
CA SER A 181 -6.62 -3.44 -9.65
C SER A 181 -5.63 -2.44 -10.24
N ASN A 182 -5.10 -1.56 -9.40
CA ASN A 182 -4.23 -0.47 -9.82
C ASN A 182 -3.03 -0.37 -8.89
N ALA A 183 -1.90 0.15 -9.39
CA ALA A 183 -0.75 0.47 -8.56
C ALA A 183 -0.70 1.98 -8.27
N ILE A 184 -0.29 2.34 -7.06
CA ILE A 184 0.14 3.70 -6.71
C ILE A 184 1.65 3.70 -6.60
N CYS A 185 2.30 4.68 -7.19
CA CYS A 185 3.74 4.72 -7.38
C CYS A 185 4.29 6.04 -6.80
N PRO A 186 4.47 6.12 -5.47
CA PRO A 186 5.00 7.34 -4.86
C PRO A 186 6.48 7.54 -5.16
N GLY A 187 6.92 8.80 -5.16
CA GLY A 187 8.32 9.18 -5.02
C GLY A 187 8.78 9.19 -3.56
N PHE A 188 9.73 10.07 -3.20
CA PHE A 188 10.16 10.23 -1.80
C PHE A 188 9.06 10.86 -0.94
N ILE A 189 8.75 10.25 0.20
CA ILE A 189 7.67 10.67 1.10
C ILE A 189 8.23 10.99 2.49
N ALA A 190 7.72 12.06 3.12
CA ALA A 190 8.00 12.42 4.51
C ALA A 190 7.35 11.46 5.51
N THR A 191 7.88 10.24 5.61
CA THR A 191 7.52 9.21 6.60
C THR A 191 8.78 8.71 7.32
N ALA A 192 8.62 8.02 8.46
CA ALA A 192 9.76 7.33 9.08
C ALA A 192 10.46 6.33 8.14
N HIS A 193 9.70 5.71 7.22
CA HIS A 193 10.26 4.84 6.17
C HIS A 193 11.10 5.63 5.17
N GLY A 194 10.54 6.67 4.55
CA GLY A 194 11.25 7.49 3.55
C GLY A 194 12.43 8.28 4.12
N LEU A 195 12.38 8.71 5.39
CA LEU A 195 13.53 9.34 6.05
C LEU A 195 14.67 8.35 6.29
N ARG A 196 14.36 7.08 6.61
CA ARG A 196 15.36 6.02 6.75
C ARG A 196 15.99 5.65 5.40
N GLU A 197 15.18 5.64 4.34
CA GLU A 197 15.64 5.46 2.95
C GLU A 197 16.69 6.52 2.60
N ILE A 198 16.35 7.79 2.77
CA ILE A 198 17.25 8.93 2.54
C ILE A 198 18.53 8.81 3.38
N GLU A 199 18.41 8.49 4.67
CA GLU A 199 19.59 8.31 5.54
C GLU A 199 20.50 7.18 5.02
N THR A 200 19.92 6.06 4.58
CA THR A 200 20.67 4.87 4.15
C THR A 200 21.35 5.11 2.81
N LEU A 201 20.63 5.67 1.85
CA LEU A 201 21.17 6.05 0.53
C LEU A 201 22.30 7.08 0.67
N GLY A 202 22.15 8.06 1.58
CA GLY A 202 23.19 9.04 1.88
C GLY A 202 24.48 8.42 2.43
N LYS A 203 24.39 7.36 3.26
CA LYS A 203 25.57 6.62 3.75
C LYS A 203 26.35 5.94 2.63
N TYR A 204 25.68 5.58 1.54
CA TYR A 204 26.29 4.99 0.34
C TYR A 204 26.69 6.03 -0.72
N GLY A 205 26.59 7.32 -0.41
CA GLY A 205 27.01 8.41 -1.30
C GLY A 205 26.03 8.73 -2.43
N VAL A 206 24.79 8.24 -2.36
CA VAL A 206 23.73 8.67 -3.28
C VAL A 206 23.29 10.07 -2.89
N ASP A 207 23.21 10.99 -3.86
CA ASP A 207 22.72 12.35 -3.59
C ASP A 207 21.21 12.36 -3.39
N VAL A 208 20.82 12.26 -2.13
CA VAL A 208 19.44 12.40 -1.63
C VAL A 208 19.32 13.64 -0.74
N SER A 209 20.15 14.65 -1.01
CA SER A 209 20.05 15.95 -0.34
C SER A 209 18.69 16.59 -0.59
N GLU A 210 18.29 17.53 0.28
CA GLU A 210 17.06 18.30 0.08
C GLU A 210 17.04 19.00 -1.29
N SER A 211 18.19 19.52 -1.74
CA SER A 211 18.34 20.11 -3.07
C SER A 211 18.16 19.11 -4.20
N ALA A 212 18.68 17.89 -4.09
CA ALA A 212 18.51 16.87 -5.11
C ALA A 212 17.06 16.38 -5.19
N ILE A 213 16.42 16.14 -4.04
CA ILE A 213 15.00 15.78 -3.97
C ILE A 213 14.14 16.92 -4.51
N ALA A 214 14.46 18.18 -4.20
CA ALA A 214 13.75 19.34 -4.73
C ALA A 214 13.93 19.49 -6.25
N ALA A 215 15.13 19.21 -6.77
CA ALA A 215 15.36 19.21 -8.21
C ALA A 215 14.58 18.10 -8.93
N ALA A 216 14.41 16.93 -8.30
CA ALA A 216 13.77 15.78 -8.92
C ALA A 216 12.23 15.76 -8.77
N GLN A 217 11.68 16.15 -7.61
CA GLN A 217 10.24 16.13 -7.33
C GLN A 217 9.73 17.36 -6.54
N GLY A 218 10.51 18.43 -6.43
CA GLY A 218 10.12 19.69 -5.77
C GLY A 218 10.19 19.67 -4.25
N ARG A 219 9.69 18.61 -3.59
CA ARG A 219 9.75 18.39 -2.14
C ARG A 219 9.42 16.95 -1.79
N LEU A 220 9.57 16.59 -0.51
CA LEU A 220 8.99 15.35 -0.01
C LEU A 220 7.45 15.36 -0.16
N CYS A 221 6.92 14.26 -0.67
CA CYS A 221 5.48 13.99 -0.71
C CYS A 221 4.95 13.82 0.72
N LYS A 222 3.75 14.33 1.02
CA LYS A 222 3.09 14.09 2.30
C LYS A 222 2.34 12.75 2.23
N PRO A 223 2.28 11.97 3.32
CA PRO A 223 1.51 10.72 3.34
C PRO A 223 0.04 10.88 2.92
N SER A 224 -0.58 12.02 3.26
CA SER A 224 -1.95 12.35 2.88
C SER A 224 -2.16 12.56 1.37
N GLU A 225 -1.11 12.92 0.63
CA GLU A 225 -1.18 13.07 -0.84
C GLU A 225 -1.24 11.69 -1.51
N VAL A 226 -0.49 10.71 -0.99
CA VAL A 226 -0.60 9.30 -1.40
C VAL A 226 -1.96 8.72 -1.03
N ALA A 227 -2.44 8.99 0.19
CA ALA A 227 -3.77 8.57 0.63
C ALA A 227 -4.89 9.12 -0.26
N SER A 228 -4.75 10.37 -0.73
CA SER A 228 -5.73 10.99 -1.65
C SER A 228 -5.76 10.30 -3.02
N ALA A 229 -4.61 9.91 -3.55
CA ALA A 229 -4.52 9.09 -4.77
C ALA A 229 -5.16 7.71 -4.55
N ALA A 230 -4.92 7.09 -3.39
CA ALA A 230 -5.54 5.82 -3.01
C ALA A 230 -7.06 5.91 -2.89
N LEU A 231 -7.56 7.00 -2.31
CA LEU A 231 -8.99 7.27 -2.19
C LEU A 231 -9.65 7.36 -3.58
N PHE A 232 -9.01 8.06 -4.52
CA PHE A 232 -9.50 8.11 -5.90
C PHE A 232 -9.63 6.71 -6.50
N LEU A 233 -8.55 5.91 -6.45
CA LEU A 233 -8.58 4.55 -6.99
C LEU A 233 -9.59 3.64 -6.27
N ALA A 234 -9.77 3.80 -4.96
CA ALA A 234 -10.75 3.05 -4.17
C ALA A 234 -12.21 3.38 -4.52
N SER A 235 -12.47 4.64 -4.87
CA SER A 235 -13.82 5.16 -5.11
C SER A 235 -14.39 4.82 -6.49
N ASP A 236 -15.68 5.08 -6.67
CA ASP A 236 -16.37 4.91 -7.94
C ASP A 236 -15.96 5.97 -8.99
N ASP A 237 -15.26 7.04 -8.59
CA ASP A 237 -14.68 8.03 -9.51
C ASP A 237 -13.62 7.41 -10.43
N ALA A 238 -13.01 6.31 -10.01
CA ALA A 238 -12.05 5.52 -10.78
C ALA A 238 -12.69 4.29 -11.45
N SER A 239 -14.02 4.29 -11.66
CA SER A 239 -14.79 3.13 -12.16
C SER A 239 -14.30 2.57 -13.50
N PHE A 240 -13.64 3.38 -14.34
CA PHE A 240 -13.05 2.93 -15.61
C PHE A 240 -11.51 2.95 -15.62
N VAL A 241 -10.88 3.17 -14.46
CA VAL A 241 -9.43 3.11 -14.28
C VAL A 241 -9.05 1.74 -13.74
N ASN A 242 -8.44 0.91 -14.59
CA ASN A 242 -8.05 -0.46 -14.26
C ASN A 242 -6.71 -0.84 -14.88
N GLY A 243 -5.81 -1.44 -14.10
CA GLY A 243 -4.45 -1.79 -14.50
C GLY A 243 -3.50 -0.60 -14.65
N THR A 244 -3.84 0.56 -14.09
CA THR A 244 -2.98 1.75 -14.19
C THR A 244 -1.83 1.71 -13.18
N HIS A 245 -0.76 2.42 -13.51
CA HIS A 245 0.31 2.81 -12.59
C HIS A 245 0.16 4.31 -12.33
N LEU A 246 -0.43 4.66 -11.20
CA LEU A 246 -0.69 6.06 -10.82
C LEU A 246 0.51 6.61 -10.05
N PHE A 247 1.34 7.39 -10.73
CA PHE A 247 2.50 8.05 -10.15
C PHE A 247 2.10 9.23 -9.27
N ALA A 248 2.62 9.23 -8.04
CA ALA A 248 2.45 10.28 -7.03
C ALA A 248 3.84 10.82 -6.65
N ASP A 249 4.51 11.40 -7.65
CA ASP A 249 5.95 11.71 -7.63
C ASP A 249 6.27 13.13 -8.08
N ASN A 250 5.25 13.98 -8.28
CA ASN A 250 5.38 15.35 -8.77
C ASN A 250 6.23 15.47 -10.05
N GLY A 251 6.13 14.50 -10.96
CA GLY A 251 6.80 14.52 -12.26
C GLY A 251 8.22 13.96 -12.26
N TYR A 252 8.69 13.36 -11.15
CA TYR A 252 10.01 12.70 -11.08
C TYR A 252 10.22 11.76 -12.27
N THR A 253 9.25 10.91 -12.56
CA THR A 253 9.37 9.87 -13.60
C THR A 253 8.99 10.33 -15.01
N ALA A 254 8.58 11.59 -15.19
CA ALA A 254 8.08 12.09 -16.47
C ALA A 254 9.17 12.67 -17.40
N ILE A 255 10.43 12.67 -16.96
CA ILE A 255 11.57 13.32 -17.62
C ILE A 255 12.58 12.32 -18.20
#